data_AF-A0A9D9SNR6-F1
#
_entry.id   AF-A0A9D9SNR6-F1
#
_cell.length_a   1.000
_cell.length_b   1.000
_cell.length_c   1.000
_cell.angle_alpha   90.00
_cell.angle_beta   90.00
_cell.angle_gamma   90.00
#
_symmetry.space_group_name_H-M   'P 1'
#
loop_
_entity.id
_entity.type
_entity.pdbx_description
1 polymer ?
#
loop_
_entity_poly.entity_id
_entity_poly.type
_entity_poly.pdbx_seq_one_letter_code
_entity_poly.pdbx_strand_id
1 'polypeptide(L)'
;MNHTTSFDARRRWLLQSGASCASALGVGSLGNLLLGARPAHAADYKALVCIFLYGGNDGLNTIVPSDAARHAQYSGVRGALAIPRDRLVALPGTEFGLHPSLAALSAAAAAGHIAPVFNVGPLYAPLTKAQYRATPSGAALKPDGLFSHSDQQVLWETATTHSQERTGWGGRASAVLGTVNPVISVGGSARFGLTTLQSPLVLPGPGSTFGAYGLQPDDLKWAPMA
;
A
#
# COMPACT_ATOMS: atom_id res chain seq x y z
N MET A 1 -29.70 -42.24 -45.98
CA MET A 1 -29.87 -41.66 -44.63
C MET A 1 -28.55 -40.99 -44.26
N ASN A 2 -28.53 -39.65 -44.26
CA ASN A 2 -27.31 -38.84 -44.25
C ASN A 2 -26.75 -38.71 -42.81
N HIS A 3 -25.62 -39.34 -42.54
CA HIS A 3 -24.92 -39.31 -41.24
C HIS A 3 -24.11 -38.01 -40.97
N THR A 4 -24.12 -37.05 -41.89
CA THR A 4 -23.29 -35.83 -41.82
C THR A 4 -23.86 -34.71 -40.94
N THR A 5 -25.17 -34.71 -40.65
CA THR A 5 -25.83 -33.62 -39.91
C THR A 5 -25.53 -33.61 -38.40
N SER A 6 -25.17 -34.76 -37.83
CA SER A 6 -24.93 -34.95 -36.39
C SER A 6 -23.59 -34.37 -35.91
N PHE A 7 -22.54 -34.47 -36.73
CA PHE A 7 -21.20 -33.98 -36.38
C PHE A 7 -21.12 -32.44 -36.41
N ASP A 8 -21.76 -31.79 -37.39
CA ASP A 8 -21.81 -30.33 -37.48
C ASP A 8 -22.66 -29.67 -36.39
N ALA A 9 -23.65 -30.39 -35.85
CA ALA A 9 -24.45 -29.93 -34.71
C ALA A 9 -23.65 -29.96 -33.40
N ARG A 10 -22.88 -31.03 -33.16
CA ARG A 10 -22.02 -31.15 -31.95
C ARG A 10 -20.87 -30.17 -31.96
N ARG A 11 -20.21 -29.96 -33.12
CA ARG A 11 -19.13 -28.96 -33.26
C ARG A 11 -19.65 -27.55 -33.02
N ARG A 12 -20.81 -27.18 -33.58
CA ARG A 12 -21.44 -25.87 -33.31
C ARG A 12 -21.87 -25.70 -31.87
N TRP A 13 -22.45 -26.73 -31.26
CA TRP A 13 -22.83 -26.68 -29.85
C TRP A 13 -21.61 -26.52 -28.94
N LEU A 14 -20.51 -27.24 -29.20
CA LEU A 14 -19.25 -27.08 -28.45
C LEU A 14 -18.61 -25.71 -28.67
N LEU A 15 -18.66 -25.16 -29.89
CA LEU A 15 -18.18 -23.80 -30.17
C LEU A 15 -19.05 -22.72 -29.50
N GLN A 16 -20.37 -22.88 -29.52
CA GLN A 16 -21.31 -21.96 -28.86
C GLN A 16 -21.23 -22.05 -27.33
N SER A 17 -21.05 -23.26 -26.78
CA SER A 17 -20.88 -23.51 -25.34
C SER A 17 -19.50 -23.07 -24.84
N GLY A 18 -18.47 -23.20 -25.67
CA GLY A 18 -17.12 -22.67 -25.39
C GLY A 18 -17.10 -21.14 -25.39
N ALA A 19 -17.82 -20.50 -26.32
CA ALA A 19 -17.93 -19.05 -26.39
C ALA A 19 -18.70 -18.45 -25.20
N SER A 20 -19.77 -19.11 -24.73
CA SER A 20 -20.52 -18.66 -23.55
C SER A 20 -19.76 -18.84 -22.23
N CYS A 21 -18.96 -19.91 -22.11
CA CYS A 21 -18.03 -20.10 -20.99
C CYS A 21 -16.89 -19.06 -20.99
N ALA A 22 -16.38 -18.68 -22.18
CA ALA A 22 -15.35 -17.64 -22.29
C ALA A 22 -15.86 -16.24 -21.89
N SER A 23 -17.11 -15.90 -22.23
CA SER A 23 -17.74 -14.66 -21.77
C SER A 23 -18.00 -14.62 -20.26
N ALA A 24 -18.32 -15.76 -19.64
CA ALA A 24 -18.56 -15.85 -18.19
C ALA A 24 -17.26 -15.75 -17.38
N LEU A 25 -16.13 -16.19 -17.94
CA LEU A 25 -14.86 -16.24 -17.22
C LEU A 25 -13.98 -14.99 -17.38
N GLY A 26 -14.14 -14.20 -18.44
CA GLY A 26 -13.27 -13.04 -18.69
C GLY A 26 -13.91 -11.66 -18.62
N VAL A 27 -15.21 -11.54 -18.91
CA VAL A 27 -15.89 -10.22 -18.88
C VAL A 27 -16.26 -9.82 -17.46
N GLY A 28 -16.51 -10.77 -16.55
CA GLY A 28 -16.85 -10.46 -15.16
C GLY A 28 -15.70 -9.79 -14.38
N SER A 29 -14.47 -10.26 -14.57
CA SER A 29 -13.30 -9.77 -13.83
C SER A 29 -12.77 -8.43 -14.34
N LEU A 30 -12.83 -8.19 -15.66
CA LEU A 30 -12.46 -6.91 -16.28
C LEU A 30 -13.61 -5.90 -16.31
N GLY A 31 -14.87 -6.38 -16.38
CA GLY A 31 -16.06 -5.52 -16.32
C GLY A 31 -16.11 -4.74 -15.01
N ASN A 32 -15.60 -5.33 -13.92
CA ASN A 32 -15.42 -4.61 -12.66
C ASN A 32 -14.44 -3.43 -12.75
N LEU A 33 -13.42 -3.48 -13.60
CA LEU A 33 -12.51 -2.35 -13.84
C LEU A 33 -13.16 -1.24 -14.67
N LEU A 34 -14.18 -1.58 -15.46
CA LEU A 34 -14.98 -0.64 -16.25
C LEU A 34 -16.14 -0.05 -15.45
N LEU A 35 -16.52 -0.69 -14.34
CA LEU A 35 -17.41 -0.10 -13.34
C LEU A 35 -16.63 1.01 -12.64
N GLY A 36 -17.01 2.26 -12.87
CA GLY A 36 -16.46 3.40 -12.13
C GLY A 36 -16.44 3.09 -10.64
N ALA A 37 -15.32 3.37 -9.97
CA ALA A 37 -15.19 3.12 -8.54
C ALA A 37 -16.43 3.68 -7.83
N ARG A 38 -17.20 2.81 -7.17
CA ARG A 38 -18.30 3.29 -6.32
C ARG A 38 -17.66 4.25 -5.33
N PRO A 39 -17.96 5.57 -5.39
CA PRO A 39 -17.39 6.47 -4.42
C PRO A 39 -17.88 5.96 -3.07
N ALA A 40 -16.95 5.68 -2.16
CA ALA A 40 -17.32 5.65 -0.75
C ALA A 40 -18.00 7.00 -0.51
N HIS A 41 -19.27 6.99 -0.10
CA HIS A 41 -20.08 8.19 0.06
C HIS A 41 -19.46 9.12 1.11
N ALA A 42 -18.50 9.93 0.68
CA ALA A 42 -18.11 11.18 1.27
C ALA A 42 -18.52 12.27 0.27
N ALA A 43 -18.95 13.43 0.77
CA ALA A 43 -19.34 14.55 -0.10
C ALA A 43 -18.23 14.98 -1.07
N ASP A 44 -16.97 14.63 -0.76
CA ASP A 44 -15.77 14.89 -1.56
C ASP A 44 -14.94 13.61 -1.77
N TYR A 45 -14.19 13.55 -2.87
CA TYR A 45 -13.21 12.49 -3.14
C TYR A 45 -12.13 12.44 -2.04
N LYS A 46 -11.85 11.24 -1.52
CA LYS A 46 -10.78 10.99 -0.55
C LYS A 46 -9.87 9.87 -1.08
N ALA A 47 -8.57 10.11 -1.09
CA ALA A 47 -7.56 9.12 -1.41
C ALA A 47 -6.54 9.02 -0.27
N LEU A 48 -6.08 7.80 0.00
CA LEU A 48 -4.94 7.54 0.88
C LEU A 48 -3.77 7.11 0.01
N VAL A 49 -2.66 7.86 0.07
CA VAL A 49 -1.41 7.52 -0.61
C VAL A 49 -0.41 7.05 0.43
N CYS A 50 -0.04 5.77 0.36
CA CYS A 50 0.97 5.17 1.23
C CYS A 50 2.30 5.06 0.49
N ILE A 51 3.35 5.71 0.98
CA ILE A 51 4.69 5.62 0.42
C ILE A 51 5.50 4.66 1.28
N PHE A 52 5.83 3.49 0.73
CA PHE A 52 6.66 2.51 1.41
C PHE A 52 8.07 2.51 0.83
N LEU A 53 9.05 2.94 1.62
CA LEU A 53 10.42 3.23 1.16
C LEU A 53 11.39 2.05 1.29
N TYR A 54 10.92 0.83 1.59
CA TYR A 54 11.74 -0.39 1.73
C TYR A 54 13.02 -0.20 2.55
N GLY A 55 12.97 0.62 3.61
CA GLY A 55 14.11 0.93 4.48
C GLY A 55 14.91 2.19 4.16
N GLY A 56 14.59 2.88 3.07
CA GLY A 56 15.26 4.12 2.68
C GLY A 56 14.93 5.33 3.55
N ASN A 57 14.16 5.16 4.63
CA ASN A 57 13.75 6.25 5.52
C ASN A 57 14.36 6.10 6.92
N ASP A 58 15.21 7.04 7.28
CA ASP A 58 15.63 7.23 8.67
C ASP A 58 14.65 8.16 9.39
N GLY A 59 13.65 7.57 10.05
CA GLY A 59 12.58 8.33 10.70
C GLY A 59 13.07 9.34 11.75
N LEU A 60 14.22 9.08 12.39
CA LEU A 60 14.81 10.00 13.38
C LEU A 60 15.40 11.25 12.73
N ASN A 61 15.77 11.18 11.45
CA ASN A 61 16.23 12.33 10.67
C ASN A 61 15.11 12.94 9.82
N THR A 62 14.03 12.22 9.56
CA THR A 62 12.82 12.73 8.88
C THR A 62 12.07 13.73 9.75
N ILE A 63 11.87 13.42 11.04
CA ILE A 63 11.19 14.29 12.02
C ILE A 63 12.08 14.41 13.25
N VAL A 64 12.65 15.60 13.44
CA VAL A 64 13.68 15.88 14.44
C VAL A 64 13.10 16.80 15.53
N PRO A 65 13.34 16.54 16.83
CA PRO A 65 13.00 17.49 17.89
C PRO A 65 13.68 18.83 17.66
N SER A 66 12.94 19.93 17.77
CA SER A 66 13.43 21.29 17.54
C SER A 66 13.59 22.10 18.83
N ASP A 67 13.14 21.61 19.98
CA ASP A 67 13.45 22.21 21.27
C ASP A 67 14.90 21.90 21.70
N ALA A 68 15.49 22.77 22.51
CA ALA A 68 16.90 22.65 22.90
C ALA A 68 17.22 21.34 23.64
N ALA A 69 16.34 20.90 24.53
CA ALA A 69 16.61 19.78 25.43
C ALA A 69 16.58 18.43 24.69
N ARG A 70 15.51 18.15 23.92
CA ARG A 70 15.42 16.90 23.16
C ARG A 70 16.31 16.90 21.94
N HIS A 71 16.56 18.05 21.30
CA HIS A 71 17.54 18.13 20.22
C HIS A 71 18.95 17.78 20.72
N ALA A 72 19.36 18.24 21.90
CA ALA A 72 20.63 17.86 22.50
C ALA A 72 20.73 16.35 22.77
N GLN A 73 19.66 15.72 23.25
CA GLN A 73 19.59 14.25 23.42
C GLN A 73 19.70 13.51 22.09
N TYR A 74 18.93 13.94 21.09
CA TYR A 74 18.98 13.42 19.71
C TYR A 74 20.41 13.54 19.16
N SER A 75 21.03 14.71 19.28
CA SER A 75 22.38 14.96 18.78
C SER A 75 23.41 14.09 19.50
N GLY A 76 23.27 13.89 20.81
CA GLY A 76 24.17 13.03 21.59
C GLY A 76 24.11 11.56 21.17
N VAL A 77 22.92 11.05 20.82
CA VAL A 77 22.75 9.66 20.36
C VAL A 77 23.18 9.50 18.89
N ARG A 78 22.92 10.51 18.04
CA ARG A 78 23.13 10.43 16.59
C ARG A 78 24.55 10.81 16.15
N GLY A 79 25.28 11.56 16.97
CA GLY A 79 26.64 11.99 16.67
C GLY A 79 26.73 12.71 15.32
N ALA A 80 27.59 12.21 14.43
CA ALA A 80 27.80 12.80 13.11
C ALA A 80 26.56 12.78 12.18
N LEU A 81 25.56 11.95 12.48
CA LEU A 81 24.32 11.88 11.70
C LEU A 81 23.25 12.89 12.16
N ALA A 82 23.53 13.67 13.20
CA ALA A 82 22.61 14.65 13.75
C ALA A 82 22.45 15.85 12.82
N ILE A 83 21.21 16.27 12.60
CA ILE A 83 20.90 17.47 11.83
C ILE A 83 20.93 18.69 12.75
N PRO A 84 21.69 19.76 12.41
CA PRO A 84 21.68 21.00 13.18
C PRO A 84 20.28 21.61 13.28
N ARG A 85 19.93 22.11 14.46
CA ARG A 85 18.59 22.62 14.77
C ARG A 85 18.15 23.77 13.86
N ASP A 86 19.09 24.63 13.49
CA ASP A 86 18.90 25.79 12.60
C ASP A 86 18.71 25.40 11.12
N ARG A 87 18.94 24.13 10.77
CA ARG A 87 18.72 23.60 9.41
C ARG A 87 17.37 22.93 9.23
N LEU A 88 16.64 22.69 10.31
CA LEU A 88 15.35 22.01 10.26
C LEU A 88 14.31 22.87 9.54
N VAL A 89 13.48 22.23 8.73
CA VAL A 89 12.28 22.86 8.17
C VAL A 89 11.22 22.86 9.27
N ALA A 90 10.76 24.04 9.69
CA ALA A 90 9.84 24.16 10.81
C ALA A 90 8.52 23.41 10.55
N LEU A 91 8.00 22.75 11.59
CA LEU A 91 6.61 22.27 11.65
C LEU A 91 5.85 23.13 12.67
N PRO A 92 5.20 24.23 12.24
CA PRO A 92 4.50 25.14 13.13
C PRO A 92 3.46 24.44 14.00
N GLY A 93 3.31 24.91 15.25
CA GLY A 93 2.41 24.27 16.22
C GLY A 93 2.94 22.98 16.83
N THR A 94 4.18 22.59 16.51
CA THR A 94 4.88 21.45 17.11
C THR A 94 6.25 21.87 17.62
N GLU A 95 6.86 21.03 18.45
CA GLU A 95 8.25 21.16 18.85
C GLU A 95 9.18 20.29 18.00
N PHE A 96 8.83 20.06 16.73
CA PHE A 96 9.59 19.27 15.77
C PHE A 96 9.88 20.06 14.49
N GLY A 97 10.82 19.56 13.69
CA GLY A 97 11.08 20.02 12.35
C GLY A 97 11.38 18.85 11.41
N LEU A 98 11.22 19.08 10.11
CA LEU A 98 11.52 18.11 9.07
C LEU A 98 12.98 18.20 8.63
N HIS A 99 13.48 17.11 8.05
CA HIS A 99 14.75 17.08 7.34
C HIS A 99 14.86 18.23 6.30
N PRO A 100 16.04 18.87 6.13
CA PRO A 100 16.24 19.92 5.12
C PRO A 100 15.83 19.52 3.69
N SER A 101 16.10 18.27 3.30
CA SER A 101 15.67 17.70 2.00
C SER A 101 14.15 17.64 1.80
N LEU A 102 13.35 17.87 2.85
CA LEU A 102 11.90 17.98 2.79
C LEU A 102 11.42 19.44 2.73
N ALA A 103 12.30 20.40 2.39
CA ALA A 103 11.94 21.82 2.27
C ALA A 103 10.78 22.09 1.29
N ALA A 104 10.58 21.22 0.29
CA ALA A 104 9.42 21.28 -0.60
C ALA A 104 8.07 21.16 0.14
N LEU A 105 8.06 20.58 1.35
CA LEU A 105 6.88 20.45 2.20
C LEU A 105 6.63 21.65 3.12
N SER A 106 7.49 22.67 3.09
CA SER A 106 7.40 23.84 3.98
C SER A 106 6.07 24.59 3.87
N ALA A 107 5.54 24.77 2.66
CA ALA A 107 4.24 25.41 2.45
C ALA A 107 3.09 24.59 3.08
N ALA A 108 3.11 23.26 2.90
CA ALA A 108 2.12 22.37 3.50
C ALA A 108 2.25 22.34 5.04
N ALA A 109 3.48 22.37 5.57
CA ALA A 109 3.73 22.49 7.00
C ALA A 109 3.17 23.81 7.56
N ALA A 110 3.43 24.93 6.89
CA ALA A 110 2.94 26.24 7.29
C ALA A 110 1.40 26.34 7.25
N ALA A 111 0.77 25.63 6.31
CA ALA A 111 -0.68 25.50 6.23
C ALA A 111 -1.29 24.53 7.27
N GLY A 112 -0.49 23.85 8.08
CA GLY A 112 -0.97 22.87 9.06
C GLY A 112 -1.44 21.53 8.44
N HIS A 113 -1.01 21.23 7.22
CA HIS A 113 -1.40 20.01 6.49
C HIS A 113 -0.47 18.80 6.78
N ILE A 114 0.45 18.94 7.73
CA ILE A 114 1.39 17.87 8.11
C ILE A 114 1.25 17.58 9.60
N ALA A 115 0.95 16.33 9.92
CA ALA A 115 0.84 15.84 11.28
C ALA A 115 1.81 14.67 11.50
N PRO A 116 2.89 14.85 12.28
CA PRO A 116 3.73 13.76 12.73
C PRO A 116 2.95 12.74 13.57
N VAL A 117 3.12 11.45 13.29
CA VAL A 117 2.63 10.38 14.15
C VAL A 117 3.83 9.61 14.68
N PHE A 118 3.97 9.59 16.01
CA PHE A 118 5.09 8.95 16.70
C PHE A 118 4.70 7.58 17.24
N ASN A 119 5.71 6.79 17.62
CA ASN A 119 5.55 5.47 18.21
C ASN A 119 4.75 4.50 17.32
N VAL A 120 4.89 4.63 16.00
CA VAL A 120 4.26 3.74 15.03
C VAL A 120 5.18 2.55 14.76
N GLY A 121 4.61 1.35 14.82
CA GLY A 121 5.32 0.11 14.56
C GLY A 121 4.35 -1.07 14.55
N PRO A 122 4.84 -2.28 14.24
CA PRO A 122 3.99 -3.45 14.02
C PRO A 122 3.48 -4.10 15.31
N LEU A 123 3.54 -3.42 16.46
CA LEU A 123 3.04 -3.97 17.71
C LEU A 123 1.52 -4.14 17.64
N TYR A 124 1.03 -5.31 18.03
CA TYR A 124 -0.41 -5.59 18.11
C TYR A 124 -1.10 -4.76 19.20
N ALA A 125 -0.42 -4.59 20.34
CA ALA A 125 -0.90 -3.80 21.47
C ALA A 125 0.29 -3.14 22.19
N PRO A 126 0.07 -2.07 22.96
CA PRO A 126 1.13 -1.46 23.76
C PRO A 126 1.84 -2.48 24.67
N LEU A 127 3.17 -2.46 24.64
CA LEU A 127 4.01 -3.34 25.45
C LEU A 127 5.05 -2.52 26.21
N THR A 128 5.14 -2.76 27.51
CA THR A 128 6.29 -2.27 28.29
C THR A 128 7.55 -3.05 27.92
N LYS A 129 8.72 -2.46 28.15
CA LYS A 129 10.02 -3.12 27.95
C LYS A 129 10.16 -4.41 28.78
N ALA A 130 9.60 -4.43 29.99
CA ALA A 130 9.61 -5.61 30.85
C ALA A 130 8.74 -6.74 30.27
N GLN A 131 7.52 -6.42 29.82
CA GLN A 131 6.64 -7.38 29.15
C GLN A 131 7.30 -7.92 27.88
N TYR A 132 7.84 -7.05 27.02
CA TYR A 132 8.53 -7.46 25.79
C TYR A 132 9.64 -8.49 26.04
N ARG A 133 10.42 -8.31 27.11
CA ARG A 133 11.51 -9.22 27.49
C ARG A 133 11.00 -10.54 28.04
N ALA A 134 9.87 -10.53 28.74
CA ALA A 134 9.25 -11.73 29.31
C ALA A 134 8.42 -12.52 28.29
N THR A 135 7.91 -11.86 27.23
CA THR A 135 7.09 -12.49 26.20
C THR A 135 7.92 -13.45 25.34
N PRO A 136 7.57 -14.75 25.29
CA PRO A 136 8.23 -15.73 24.42
C PRO A 136 8.14 -15.34 22.94
N SER A 137 9.10 -15.79 22.14
CA SER A 137 9.02 -15.66 20.67
C SER A 137 7.79 -16.40 20.14
N GLY A 138 7.12 -15.83 19.13
CA GLY A 138 5.90 -16.40 18.52
C GLY A 138 4.59 -16.13 19.30
N ALA A 139 4.66 -15.44 20.44
CA ALA A 139 3.44 -14.98 21.11
C ALA A 139 2.76 -13.87 20.30
N ALA A 140 1.43 -13.88 20.22
CA ALA A 140 0.65 -12.93 19.42
C ALA A 140 0.95 -11.44 19.71
N LEU A 141 1.36 -11.12 20.94
CA LEU A 141 1.70 -9.76 21.35
C LEU A 141 3.05 -9.28 20.80
N LYS A 142 3.99 -10.20 20.52
CA LYS A 142 5.37 -9.87 20.12
C LYS A 142 5.54 -10.19 18.64
N PRO A 143 5.73 -9.17 17.79
CA PRO A 143 5.94 -9.41 16.37
C PRO A 143 7.19 -10.25 16.09
N ASP A 144 7.07 -11.15 15.12
CA ASP A 144 8.18 -11.96 14.63
C ASP A 144 9.28 -11.08 14.05
N GLY A 145 10.54 -11.44 14.32
CA GLY A 145 11.68 -10.72 13.78
C GLY A 145 11.69 -9.22 14.14
N LEU A 146 11.20 -8.83 15.33
CA LEU A 146 11.38 -7.44 15.77
C LEU A 146 12.89 -7.09 15.69
N PHE A 147 13.20 -5.93 15.11
CA PHE A 147 14.56 -5.48 14.71
C PHE A 147 15.16 -6.09 13.42
N SER A 148 14.52 -7.09 12.81
CA SER A 148 14.85 -7.53 11.45
C SER A 148 14.14 -6.63 10.44
N HIS A 149 14.91 -6.08 9.52
CA HIS A 149 14.40 -5.14 8.54
C HIS A 149 13.48 -5.83 7.52
N SER A 150 13.88 -6.99 7.02
CA SER A 150 13.08 -7.78 6.08
C SER A 150 11.78 -8.28 6.69
N ASP A 151 11.81 -8.73 7.95
CA ASP A 151 10.59 -9.17 8.63
C ASP A 151 9.64 -7.99 8.85
N GLN A 152 10.14 -6.85 9.32
CA GLN A 152 9.31 -5.66 9.49
C GLN A 152 8.69 -5.16 8.18
N GLN A 153 9.38 -5.28 7.04
CA GLN A 153 8.76 -4.97 5.75
C GLN A 153 7.52 -5.84 5.50
N VAL A 154 7.60 -7.13 5.78
CA VAL A 154 6.45 -8.03 5.68
C VAL A 154 5.33 -7.58 6.61
N LEU A 155 5.64 -7.32 7.89
CA LEU A 155 4.64 -6.91 8.89
C LEU A 155 3.91 -5.61 8.51
N TRP A 156 4.58 -4.66 7.85
CA TRP A 156 3.96 -3.43 7.37
C TRP A 156 3.03 -3.64 6.17
N GLU A 157 3.36 -4.56 5.27
CA GLU A 157 2.51 -4.91 4.12
C GLU A 157 1.35 -5.84 4.53
N THR A 158 1.53 -6.67 5.56
CA THR A 158 0.53 -7.64 6.04
C THR A 158 -0.31 -7.10 7.18
N ALA A 159 0.14 -6.11 7.94
CA ALA A 159 -0.46 -5.64 9.20
C ALA A 159 -0.79 -6.78 10.18
N THR A 160 0.14 -7.72 10.33
CA THR A 160 0.06 -8.80 11.32
C THR A 160 1.32 -8.81 12.19
N THR A 161 1.36 -9.69 13.19
CA THR A 161 2.55 -9.93 14.00
C THR A 161 3.40 -11.09 13.48
N HIS A 162 3.04 -11.68 12.34
CA HIS A 162 3.69 -12.86 11.78
C HIS A 162 4.35 -12.57 10.44
N SER A 163 5.66 -12.84 10.33
CA SER A 163 6.42 -12.57 9.10
C SER A 163 6.17 -13.60 7.97
N GLN A 164 5.37 -14.62 8.24
CA GLN A 164 4.97 -15.66 7.27
C GLN A 164 3.54 -15.47 6.73
N GLU A 165 2.89 -14.36 7.06
CA GLU A 165 1.54 -14.05 6.58
C GLU A 165 1.53 -13.91 5.04
N ARG A 166 0.57 -14.58 4.40
CA ARG A 166 0.46 -14.63 2.93
C ARG A 166 -0.47 -13.55 2.37
N THR A 167 -1.29 -12.95 3.22
CA THR A 167 -2.25 -11.91 2.82
C THR A 167 -1.82 -10.52 3.27
N GLY A 168 -2.07 -9.53 2.42
CA GLY A 168 -1.85 -8.12 2.73
C GLY A 168 -3.08 -7.46 3.32
N TRP A 169 -2.87 -6.41 4.10
CA TRP A 169 -3.99 -5.68 4.70
C TRP A 169 -4.83 -4.94 3.65
N GLY A 170 -4.25 -4.51 2.53
CA GLY A 170 -4.98 -3.91 1.41
C GLY A 170 -5.94 -4.89 0.75
N GLY A 171 -5.49 -6.12 0.50
CA GLY A 171 -6.33 -7.20 -0.01
C GLY A 171 -7.46 -7.57 0.95
N ARG A 172 -7.16 -7.68 2.25
CA ARG A 172 -8.18 -7.96 3.27
C ARG A 172 -9.16 -6.79 3.44
N ALA A 173 -8.69 -5.54 3.38
CA ALA A 173 -9.55 -4.37 3.43
C ALA A 173 -10.50 -4.31 2.23
N SER A 174 -10.00 -4.55 1.02
CA SER A 174 -10.81 -4.65 -0.20
C SER A 174 -11.89 -5.72 -0.09
N ALA A 175 -11.54 -6.89 0.45
CA ALA A 175 -12.49 -7.97 0.71
C ALA A 175 -13.61 -7.56 1.70
N VAL A 176 -13.26 -6.93 2.82
CA VAL A 176 -14.21 -6.47 3.84
C VAL A 176 -15.10 -5.33 3.33
N LEU A 177 -14.53 -4.40 2.56
CA LEU A 177 -15.26 -3.29 1.95
C LEU A 177 -16.14 -3.75 0.77
N GLY A 178 -15.97 -4.99 0.29
CA GLY A 178 -16.73 -5.52 -0.84
C GLY A 178 -16.48 -4.72 -2.12
N THR A 179 -15.27 -4.21 -2.34
CA THR A 179 -14.97 -3.43 -3.53
C THR A 179 -15.01 -4.31 -4.77
N VAL A 180 -15.70 -3.85 -5.81
CA VAL A 180 -15.68 -4.53 -7.12
C VAL A 180 -14.30 -4.42 -7.78
N ASN A 181 -13.56 -3.37 -7.49
CA ASN A 181 -12.22 -3.14 -8.00
C ASN A 181 -11.17 -3.97 -7.26
N PRO A 182 -10.29 -4.69 -7.98
CA PRO A 182 -9.18 -5.42 -7.37
C PRO A 182 -8.09 -4.47 -6.87
N VAL A 183 -7.32 -4.91 -5.88
CA VAL A 183 -6.07 -4.24 -5.50
C VAL A 183 -5.00 -4.60 -6.52
N ILE A 184 -4.51 -3.61 -7.27
CA ILE A 184 -3.54 -3.80 -8.34
C ILE A 184 -2.15 -3.42 -7.85
N SER A 185 -1.16 -4.27 -8.10
CA SER A 185 0.26 -3.93 -7.96
C SER A 185 0.91 -3.89 -9.34
N VAL A 186 1.50 -2.74 -9.68
CA VAL A 186 2.19 -2.52 -10.96
C VAL A 186 3.72 -2.63 -10.85
N GLY A 187 4.26 -2.70 -9.61
CA GLY A 187 5.69 -2.66 -9.32
C GLY A 187 6.31 -3.98 -8.85
N GLY A 188 5.59 -5.10 -8.94
CA GLY A 188 6.10 -6.45 -8.67
C GLY A 188 5.88 -7.00 -7.25
N SER A 189 5.80 -6.17 -6.20
CA SER A 189 5.35 -6.66 -4.88
C SER A 189 3.83 -6.65 -4.79
N ALA A 190 3.20 -7.84 -4.85
CA ALA A 190 1.75 -7.96 -4.71
C ALA A 190 1.29 -8.05 -3.24
N ARG A 191 2.22 -8.21 -2.28
CA ARG A 191 1.90 -8.65 -0.91
C ARG A 191 0.80 -7.83 -0.27
N PHE A 192 0.91 -6.50 -0.30
CA PHE A 192 -0.10 -5.57 0.22
C PHE A 192 -1.54 -5.86 -0.29
N GLY A 193 -1.67 -6.25 -1.56
CA GLY A 193 -2.97 -6.52 -2.20
C GLY A 193 -3.43 -7.97 -2.14
N LEU A 194 -2.61 -8.91 -1.65
CA LEU A 194 -2.99 -10.32 -1.60
C LEU A 194 -4.12 -10.55 -0.59
N THR A 195 -5.12 -11.33 -1.01
CA THR A 195 -6.22 -11.80 -0.16
C THR A 195 -6.46 -13.28 -0.44
N THR A 196 -7.09 -13.98 0.51
CA THR A 196 -7.52 -15.38 0.30
C THR A 196 -8.62 -15.49 -0.74
N LEU A 197 -9.33 -14.39 -1.03
CA LEU A 197 -10.31 -14.32 -2.12
C LEU A 197 -9.59 -14.23 -3.46
N GLN A 198 -9.53 -15.35 -4.18
CA GLN A 198 -8.98 -15.39 -5.53
C GLN A 198 -10.12 -15.26 -6.55
N SER A 199 -10.06 -14.23 -7.39
CA SER A 199 -10.89 -14.15 -8.59
C SER A 199 -9.97 -14.31 -9.81
N PRO A 200 -10.26 -15.22 -10.75
CA PRO A 200 -9.45 -15.36 -11.96
C PRO A 200 -9.51 -14.06 -12.77
N LEU A 201 -8.34 -13.45 -13.00
CA LEU A 201 -8.21 -12.34 -13.94
C LEU A 201 -7.87 -12.91 -15.31
N VAL A 202 -8.82 -12.88 -16.24
CA VAL A 202 -8.54 -13.19 -17.64
C VAL A 202 -7.93 -11.96 -18.28
N LEU A 203 -6.66 -12.06 -18.66
CA LEU A 203 -6.03 -11.05 -19.50
C LEU A 203 -6.54 -11.24 -20.93
N PRO A 204 -6.96 -10.15 -21.61
CA PRO A 204 -7.41 -10.27 -22.98
C PRO A 204 -6.23 -10.64 -23.89
N GLY A 205 -6.51 -11.29 -25.02
CA GLY A 205 -5.49 -11.85 -25.91
C GLY A 205 -4.53 -10.79 -26.51
N PRO A 206 -3.46 -11.22 -27.19
CA PRO A 206 -2.52 -10.32 -27.86
C PRO A 206 -3.25 -9.27 -28.70
N GLY A 207 -2.95 -7.98 -28.49
CA GLY A 207 -3.61 -6.86 -29.18
C GLY A 207 -4.68 -6.11 -28.37
N SER A 208 -4.91 -6.49 -27.11
CA SER A 208 -5.79 -5.78 -26.19
C SER A 208 -5.00 -4.92 -25.19
N THR A 209 -5.49 -3.72 -24.89
CA THR A 209 -4.84 -2.78 -23.97
C THR A 209 -5.25 -3.06 -22.53
N PHE A 210 -4.28 -3.45 -21.69
CA PHE A 210 -4.42 -3.37 -20.23
C PHE A 210 -3.86 -2.01 -19.79
N GLY A 211 -4.69 -1.16 -19.21
CA GLY A 211 -4.29 0.17 -18.74
C GLY A 211 -5.28 0.72 -17.72
N ALA A 212 -4.80 1.59 -16.82
CA ALA A 212 -5.68 2.33 -15.92
C ALA A 212 -6.55 3.28 -16.76
N TYR A 213 -7.87 3.12 -16.68
CA TYR A 213 -8.79 3.96 -17.45
C TYR A 213 -8.62 5.42 -17.04
N GLY A 214 -8.34 6.30 -18.00
CA GLY A 214 -8.11 7.74 -17.74
C GLY A 214 -6.67 8.14 -17.45
N LEU A 215 -5.69 7.23 -17.52
CA LEU A 215 -4.27 7.54 -17.45
C LEU A 215 -3.71 7.64 -18.88
N GLN A 216 -3.68 8.86 -19.42
CA GLN A 216 -3.13 9.17 -20.73
C GLN A 216 -1.61 9.38 -20.64
N PRO A 217 -0.88 9.25 -21.76
CA PRO A 217 0.55 9.57 -21.81
C PRO A 217 0.88 10.98 -21.30
N ASP A 218 -0.05 11.92 -21.42
CA ASP A 218 0.10 13.29 -20.91
C ASP A 218 -0.03 13.39 -19.38
N ASP A 219 -0.76 12.49 -18.73
CA ASP A 219 -0.89 12.43 -17.25
C ASP A 219 0.39 11.92 -16.57
N LEU A 220 1.31 11.33 -17.34
CA LEU A 220 2.62 10.89 -16.86
C LEU A 220 3.64 12.03 -16.81
N LYS A 221 3.30 13.21 -17.35
CA LYS A 221 4.15 14.40 -17.30
C LYS A 221 4.00 15.06 -15.94
N TRP A 222 4.85 14.66 -14.99
CA TRP A 222 4.99 15.42 -13.76
C TRP A 222 5.68 16.76 -14.04
N ALA A 223 5.03 17.87 -13.68
CA ALA A 223 5.66 19.19 -13.57
C ALA A 223 5.42 19.71 -12.16
N PRO A 224 6.45 20.25 -11.47
CA PRO A 224 6.24 20.89 -10.18
C PRO A 224 5.31 22.09 -10.37
N MET A 225 4.31 22.22 -9.49
CA MET A 225 3.49 23.42 -9.40
C MET A 225 4.42 24.59 -9.07
N ALA A 226 4.48 25.59 -9.94
CA ALA A 226 5.27 26.81 -9.77
C ALA A 226 4.74 27.69 -8.62
#